data_AF-A0A1S3Z2S8-F1
#
_entry.id   AF-A0A1S3Z2S8-F1
#
_cell.length_a   1.000
_cell.length_b   1.000
_cell.length_c   1.000
_cell.angle_alpha   90.00
_cell.angle_beta   90.00
_cell.angle_gamma   90.00
#
_symmetry.space_group_name_H-M   'P 1'
#
loop_
_entity.id
_entity.type
_entity.pdbx_description
1 polymer ?
#
loop_
_entity_poly.entity_id
_entity_poly.type
_entity_poly.pdbx_seq_one_letter_code
_entity_poly.pdbx_strand_id
1 'polypeptide(L)'
;MALPKSILLIIGVVATLFSIALATPGTATFYTNYVPSACYGNTPEGTIIAAASDPLWNNGAICGKFFNVTCTGPTNPVPHPCTGKSIVVKIVDHCPGCGGTLDLSKEAFSTIANPVAGIIKIDYVQ
;
A
#
# COMPACT_ATOMS: atom_id res chain seq x y z
N MET A 1 22.22 32.48 30.44
CA MET A 1 21.84 31.26 31.18
C MET A 1 22.28 30.07 30.34
N ALA A 2 23.29 29.32 30.79
CA ALA A 2 23.83 28.19 30.02
C ALA A 2 22.89 26.99 30.15
N LEU A 3 22.47 26.44 29.01
CA LEU A 3 21.64 25.23 29.01
C LEU A 3 22.50 24.06 29.51
N PRO A 4 22.12 23.35 30.59
CA PRO A 4 22.93 22.30 31.17
C PRO A 4 23.14 21.15 30.17
N LYS A 5 24.37 20.62 30.13
CA LYS A 5 24.82 19.58 29.19
C LYS A 5 23.93 18.33 29.19
N SER A 6 23.31 18.03 30.34
CA SER A 6 22.33 16.95 30.50
C SER A 6 21.03 17.19 29.73
N ILE A 7 20.57 18.45 29.62
CA ILE A 7 19.38 18.79 28.81
C ILE A 7 19.68 18.66 27.32
N LEU A 8 20.90 19.03 26.88
CA LEU A 8 21.35 18.82 25.49
C LEU A 8 21.41 17.33 25.12
N LEU A 9 21.88 16.47 26.03
CA LEU A 9 21.92 15.01 25.82
C LEU A 9 20.52 14.40 25.72
N ILE A 10 19.57 14.85 26.55
CA ILE A 10 18.18 14.36 26.53
C ILE A 10 17.48 14.75 25.23
N ILE A 11 17.67 15.99 24.74
CA ILE A 11 17.08 16.45 23.47
C ILE A 11 17.62 15.64 22.28
N GLY A 12 18.91 15.30 22.27
CA GLY A 12 19.54 14.50 21.21
C GLY A 12 19.02 13.05 21.13
N VAL A 13 18.72 12.42 22.26
CA VAL A 13 18.19 11.04 22.32
C VAL A 13 16.70 10.97 21.93
N VAL A 14 15.92 12.02 22.21
CA VAL A 14 14.50 12.07 21.83
C VAL A 14 14.32 12.31 20.32
N ALA A 15 15.23 13.05 19.68
CA ALA A 15 15.16 13.34 18.25
C ALA A 15 15.39 12.11 17.35
N THR A 16 16.06 11.06 17.84
CA THR A 16 16.38 9.86 17.05
C THR A 16 15.30 8.77 17.10
N LEU A 17 14.26 8.93 17.92
CA LEU A 17 13.19 7.93 18.10
C LEU A 17 12.00 8.13 17.14
N PHE A 18 12.01 9.16 16.29
CA PHE A 18 10.99 9.35 15.26
C PHE A 18 11.38 8.59 13.99
N SER A 19 10.97 7.32 13.88
CA SER A 19 10.96 6.61 12.60
C SER A 19 9.96 7.30 11.67
N ILE A 20 10.47 8.07 10.71
CA ILE A 20 9.65 8.69 9.66
C ILE A 20 9.33 7.59 8.64
N ALA A 21 8.16 6.97 8.75
CA ALA A 21 7.64 6.12 7.68
C ALA A 21 7.20 7.02 6.53
N LEU A 22 8.07 7.18 5.52
CA LEU A 22 7.73 7.92 4.31
C LEU A 22 6.75 7.08 3.48
N ALA A 23 5.55 7.61 3.26
CA ALA A 23 4.59 7.00 2.37
C ALA A 23 5.07 7.10 0.92
N THR A 24 5.02 5.97 0.20
CA THR A 24 5.46 5.90 -1.19
C THR A 24 4.25 6.12 -2.10
N PRO A 25 4.29 7.12 -3.01
CA PRO A 25 3.19 7.33 -3.94
C PRO A 25 3.14 6.23 -4.99
N GLY A 26 1.93 5.94 -5.44
CA GLY A 26 1.68 4.96 -6.50
C GLY A 26 0.26 5.06 -7.06
N THR A 27 -0.12 4.04 -7.80
CA THR A 27 -1.49 3.86 -8.30
C THR A 27 -2.02 2.50 -7.90
N ALA A 28 -3.34 2.41 -7.73
CA ALA A 28 -4.01 1.13 -7.50
C ALA A 28 -5.14 0.90 -8.50
N THR A 29 -5.27 -0.34 -8.95
CA THR A 29 -6.42 -0.91 -9.66
C THR A 29 -7.07 -1.99 -8.80
N PHE A 30 -8.04 -2.74 -9.35
CA PHE A 30 -8.52 -3.95 -8.71
C PHE A 30 -8.80 -5.11 -9.66
N TYR A 31 -8.70 -6.32 -9.11
CA TYR A 31 -9.03 -7.60 -9.78
C TYR A 31 -10.04 -8.40 -8.94
N THR A 32 -10.53 -9.53 -9.47
CA THR A 32 -11.66 -10.29 -8.88
C THR A 32 -11.44 -11.81 -8.82
N ASN A 33 -10.39 -12.33 -9.45
CA ASN A 33 -10.02 -13.75 -9.37
C ASN A 33 -8.71 -13.87 -8.62
N TYR A 34 -8.74 -14.43 -7.41
CA TYR A 34 -7.61 -14.41 -6.46
C TYR A 34 -6.78 -15.70 -6.42
N VAL A 35 -7.24 -16.73 -7.11
CA VAL A 35 -6.64 -18.07 -7.12
C VAL A 35 -6.63 -18.60 -8.57
N PRO A 36 -5.54 -19.22 -9.04
CA PRO A 36 -4.26 -19.35 -8.36
C PRO A 36 -3.51 -18.03 -8.27
N SER A 37 -2.74 -17.84 -7.20
CA SER A 37 -1.85 -16.69 -7.05
C SER A 37 -0.39 -17.09 -7.26
N ALA A 38 0.45 -16.16 -7.74
CA ALA A 38 1.86 -16.41 -7.98
C ALA A 38 2.65 -16.81 -6.72
N CYS A 39 2.24 -16.31 -5.53
CA CYS A 39 2.92 -16.64 -4.28
C CYS A 39 2.48 -17.98 -3.66
N TYR A 40 1.20 -18.37 -3.80
CA TYR A 40 0.59 -19.44 -3.00
C TYR A 40 -0.16 -20.50 -3.82
N GLY A 41 -0.13 -20.40 -5.16
CA GLY A 41 -0.77 -21.35 -6.06
C GLY A 41 -2.27 -21.42 -5.79
N ASN A 42 -2.80 -22.63 -5.61
CA ASN A 42 -4.23 -22.86 -5.39
C ASN A 42 -4.71 -22.59 -3.95
N THR A 43 -3.84 -22.11 -3.06
CA THR A 43 -4.19 -21.85 -1.65
C THR A 43 -4.88 -20.49 -1.53
N PRO A 44 -6.13 -20.40 -1.06
CA PRO A 44 -6.80 -19.13 -0.85
C PRO A 44 -6.20 -18.36 0.32
N GLU A 45 -5.88 -17.08 0.12
CA GLU A 45 -5.28 -16.21 1.14
C GLU A 45 -6.25 -15.13 1.67
N GLY A 46 -7.54 -15.29 1.38
CA GLY A 46 -8.60 -14.35 1.75
C GLY A 46 -8.87 -13.28 0.70
N THR A 47 -9.55 -12.21 1.11
CA THR A 47 -10.05 -11.15 0.21
C THR A 47 -9.46 -9.77 0.51
N ILE A 48 -8.59 -9.62 1.52
CA ILE A 48 -7.87 -8.38 1.80
C ILE A 48 -6.42 -8.54 1.37
N ILE A 49 -6.25 -8.60 0.05
CA ILE A 49 -5.01 -8.98 -0.62
C ILE A 49 -4.72 -8.05 -1.80
N ALA A 50 -3.50 -8.11 -2.33
CA ALA A 50 -3.08 -7.39 -3.53
C ALA A 50 -2.06 -8.18 -4.36
N ALA A 51 -2.00 -7.87 -5.65
CA ALA A 51 -0.93 -8.26 -6.55
C ALA A 51 0.08 -7.11 -6.70
N ALA A 52 1.36 -7.44 -6.74
CA ALA A 52 2.43 -6.47 -6.98
C ALA A 52 2.70 -6.32 -8.48
N SER A 53 2.99 -5.09 -8.92
CA SER A 53 3.49 -4.82 -10.28
C SER A 53 4.92 -5.29 -10.48
N ASP A 54 5.38 -5.35 -11.74
CA ASP A 54 6.74 -5.78 -12.10
C ASP A 54 7.87 -5.12 -11.29
N PRO A 55 7.88 -3.79 -11.05
CA PRO A 55 8.92 -3.14 -10.25
C PRO A 55 8.92 -3.56 -8.78
N LEU A 56 7.76 -3.91 -8.23
CA LEU A 56 7.61 -4.33 -6.84
C LEU A 56 7.79 -5.84 -6.64
N TRP A 57 7.55 -6.65 -7.68
CA TRP A 57 7.54 -8.10 -7.59
C TRP A 57 8.84 -8.68 -7.04
N ASN A 58 9.99 -8.12 -7.45
CA ASN A 58 11.33 -8.52 -6.99
C ASN A 58 11.51 -10.05 -6.94
N ASN A 59 11.18 -10.73 -8.05
CA ASN A 59 11.24 -12.19 -8.17
C ASN A 59 10.51 -12.95 -7.05
N GLY A 60 9.36 -12.42 -6.58
CA GLY A 60 8.54 -13.01 -5.51
C GLY A 60 9.03 -12.69 -4.10
N ALA A 61 10.11 -11.93 -3.90
CA ALA A 61 10.59 -11.57 -2.56
C ALA A 61 9.59 -10.72 -1.75
N ILE A 62 8.62 -10.10 -2.45
CA ILE A 62 7.54 -9.32 -1.83
C ILE A 62 6.36 -10.19 -1.37
N CYS A 63 6.33 -11.48 -1.69
CA CYS A 63 5.27 -12.39 -1.26
C CYS A 63 5.11 -12.38 0.26
N GLY A 64 3.86 -12.27 0.72
CA GLY A 64 3.50 -12.27 2.14
C GLY A 64 3.82 -10.98 2.89
N LYS A 65 4.41 -9.96 2.24
CA LYS A 65 4.55 -8.63 2.83
C LYS A 65 3.18 -7.96 2.95
N PHE A 66 3.03 -7.10 3.95
CA PHE A 66 1.83 -6.31 4.18
C PHE A 66 2.09 -4.87 3.80
N PHE A 67 1.07 -4.21 3.26
CA PHE A 67 1.14 -2.80 2.87
C PHE A 67 -0.09 -2.08 3.40
N ASN A 68 0.12 -0.99 4.15
CA ASN A 68 -0.93 -0.04 4.46
C ASN A 68 -1.11 0.90 3.26
N VAL A 69 -2.30 0.90 2.66
CA VAL A 69 -2.62 1.61 1.42
C VAL A 69 -3.72 2.64 1.68
N THR A 70 -3.53 3.86 1.19
CA THR A 70 -4.49 4.97 1.32
C THR A 70 -4.75 5.59 -0.04
N CYS A 71 -6.02 5.82 -0.40
CA CYS A 71 -6.37 6.58 -1.60
C CYS A 71 -6.05 8.08 -1.40
N THR A 72 -5.32 8.67 -2.34
CA THR A 72 -4.91 10.08 -2.29
C THR A 72 -5.58 10.95 -3.36
N GLY A 73 -6.21 10.34 -4.36
CA GLY A 73 -7.03 11.09 -5.30
C GLY A 73 -7.33 10.37 -6.61
N PRO A 74 -7.97 11.10 -7.55
CA PRO A 74 -8.31 10.57 -8.86
C PRO A 74 -7.12 10.48 -9.80
N THR A 75 -7.22 9.55 -10.75
CA THR A 75 -6.43 9.53 -11.99
C THR A 75 -7.25 9.92 -13.22
N ASN A 76 -8.57 10.03 -13.08
CA ASN A 76 -9.52 10.31 -14.15
C ASN A 76 -10.66 11.23 -13.65
N PRO A 77 -11.62 11.64 -14.51
CA PRO A 77 -12.66 12.61 -14.13
C PRO A 77 -13.71 12.15 -13.09
N VAL A 78 -13.61 10.94 -12.52
CA VAL A 78 -14.53 10.49 -11.47
C VAL A 78 -14.33 11.36 -10.21
N PRO A 79 -15.36 12.10 -9.76
CA PRO A 79 -15.22 12.99 -8.62
C PRO A 79 -15.13 12.21 -7.31
N HIS A 80 -14.29 12.69 -6.40
CA HIS A 80 -14.13 12.17 -5.03
C HIS A 80 -14.03 10.64 -4.94
N PRO A 81 -13.02 10.01 -5.59
CA PRO A 81 -12.93 8.56 -5.63
C PRO A 81 -12.59 7.98 -4.26
N CYS A 82 -11.92 8.72 -3.38
CA CYS A 82 -11.44 8.21 -2.09
C CYS A 82 -12.50 8.26 -1.00
N THR A 83 -12.52 7.24 -0.14
CA THR A 83 -13.40 7.17 1.04
C THR A 83 -12.84 7.85 2.28
N GLY A 84 -11.55 8.23 2.26
CA GLY A 84 -10.80 8.74 3.41
C GLY A 84 -10.30 7.65 4.38
N LYS A 85 -10.43 6.37 4.01
CA LYS A 85 -9.92 5.23 4.79
C LYS A 85 -8.58 4.73 4.25
N SER A 86 -7.89 3.97 5.08
CA SER A 86 -6.72 3.17 4.72
C SER A 86 -7.01 1.69 4.96
N ILE A 87 -6.26 0.81 4.30
CA ILE A 87 -6.36 -0.63 4.49
C ILE A 87 -5.00 -1.31 4.41
N VAL A 88 -4.80 -2.32 5.27
CA VAL A 88 -3.60 -3.16 5.24
C VAL A 88 -3.89 -4.40 4.41
N VAL A 89 -3.15 -4.59 3.31
CA VAL A 89 -3.31 -5.72 2.38
C VAL A 89 -2.08 -6.62 2.39
N LYS A 90 -2.27 -7.92 2.21
CA LYS A 90 -1.18 -8.88 2.00
C LYS A 90 -0.86 -8.99 0.50
N ILE A 91 0.42 -8.95 0.13
CA ILE A 91 0.84 -9.26 -1.25
C ILE A 91 0.84 -10.78 -1.45
N VAL A 92 0.02 -11.24 -2.40
CA VAL A 92 -0.17 -12.67 -2.66
C VAL A 92 0.04 -13.05 -4.11
N ASP A 93 0.16 -12.07 -5.01
CA ASP A 93 0.22 -12.33 -6.44
C ASP A 93 1.16 -11.36 -7.18
N HIS A 94 1.49 -11.74 -8.41
CA HIS A 94 2.22 -10.93 -9.38
C HIS A 94 1.25 -10.52 -10.46
N CYS A 95 1.21 -9.24 -10.76
CA CYS A 95 0.46 -8.74 -11.89
C CYS A 95 1.43 -8.11 -12.90
N PRO A 96 1.77 -8.84 -13.98
CA PRO A 96 2.57 -8.29 -15.07
C PRO A 96 1.74 -7.28 -15.87
N GLY A 97 2.25 -6.07 -16.04
CA GLY A 97 1.63 -5.08 -16.92
C GLY A 97 0.29 -4.47 -16.46
N CYS A 98 -0.11 -4.52 -15.19
CA CYS A 98 -1.37 -3.95 -14.69
C CYS A 98 -1.54 -2.44 -14.91
N GLY A 99 -0.46 -1.71 -15.22
CA GLY A 99 -0.44 -0.24 -15.26
C GLY A 99 -0.54 0.44 -13.88
N GLY A 100 -0.99 -0.28 -12.84
CA GLY A 100 -1.00 0.12 -11.44
C GLY A 100 0.26 -0.30 -10.67
N THR A 101 0.57 0.36 -9.56
CA THR A 101 1.64 -0.07 -8.62
C THR A 101 1.22 -1.32 -7.84
N LEU A 102 -0.02 -1.33 -7.34
CA LEU A 102 -0.67 -2.45 -6.66
C LEU A 102 -2.01 -2.75 -7.34
N ASP A 103 -2.31 -4.02 -7.62
CA ASP A 103 -3.65 -4.42 -8.05
C ASP A 103 -4.38 -5.02 -6.84
N LEU A 104 -5.33 -4.29 -6.28
CA LEU A 104 -5.99 -4.68 -5.04
C LEU A 104 -7.09 -5.71 -5.32
N SER A 105 -7.38 -6.56 -4.34
CA SER A 105 -8.69 -7.22 -4.30
C SER A 105 -9.81 -6.16 -4.34
N LYS A 106 -10.93 -6.50 -4.99
CA LYS A 106 -12.09 -5.60 -5.09
C LYS A 106 -12.60 -5.16 -3.71
N GLU A 107 -12.56 -6.03 -2.71
CA GLU A 107 -12.94 -5.73 -1.33
C GLU A 107 -11.99 -4.69 -0.69
N ALA A 108 -10.67 -4.86 -0.88
CA ALA A 108 -9.70 -3.90 -0.39
C ALA A 108 -9.81 -2.55 -1.11
N PHE A 109 -9.97 -2.54 -2.43
CA PHE A 109 -10.17 -1.33 -3.21
C PHE A 109 -11.42 -0.59 -2.76
N SER A 110 -12.55 -1.30 -2.62
CA SER A 110 -13.84 -0.72 -2.20
C SER A 110 -13.80 -0.12 -0.80
N THR A 111 -12.83 -0.51 0.03
CA THR A 111 -12.65 0.09 1.36
C THR A 111 -12.08 1.50 1.26
N ILE A 112 -11.12 1.73 0.35
CA ILE A 112 -10.39 3.00 0.23
C ILE A 112 -10.92 3.90 -0.88
N ALA A 113 -11.63 3.35 -1.87
CA ALA A 113 -12.14 4.10 -3.00
C ALA A 113 -13.41 3.51 -3.65
N ASN A 114 -14.09 4.33 -4.43
CA ASN A 114 -15.22 3.94 -5.27
C ASN A 114 -14.73 3.12 -6.49
N PRO A 115 -15.16 1.85 -6.67
CA PRO A 115 -14.76 1.01 -7.81
C PRO A 115 -15.04 1.61 -9.19
N VAL A 116 -16.00 2.54 -9.31
CA VAL A 116 -16.27 3.25 -10.58
C VAL A 116 -15.05 4.03 -11.06
N ALA A 117 -14.17 4.47 -10.16
CA ALA A 117 -12.92 5.14 -10.53
C ALA A 117 -11.99 4.21 -11.31
N GLY A 118 -12.03 2.89 -11.09
CA GLY A 118 -11.19 1.88 -11.75
C GLY A 118 -9.72 1.93 -11.33
N ILE A 119 -9.10 3.10 -11.46
CA ILE A 119 -7.72 3.40 -11.06
C ILE A 119 -7.66 4.68 -10.21
N ILE A 120 -6.91 4.62 -9.12
CA ILE A 120 -6.75 5.72 -8.16
C ILE A 120 -5.28 5.99 -7.88
N LYS A 121 -4.98 7.20 -7.43
CA LYS A 121 -3.70 7.50 -6.79
C LYS A 121 -3.74 6.97 -5.36
N ILE A 122 -2.65 6.37 -4.92
CA ILE A 122 -2.47 5.88 -3.57
C ILE A 122 -1.15 6.35 -2.98
N ASP A 123 -1.09 6.34 -1.67
CA ASP A 123 0.14 6.25 -0.91
C ASP A 123 0.17 4.89 -0.20
N TYR A 124 1.34 4.23 -0.18
CA TYR A 124 1.52 2.96 0.50
C TYR A 124 2.79 2.91 1.36
N VAL A 125 2.72 2.13 2.44
CA VAL A 125 3.83 1.88 3.37
C VAL A 125 3.85 0.38 3.68
N GLN A 126 5.02 -0.25 3.63
CA GLN A 126 5.21 -1.64 4.05
C GLN A 126 5.35 -1.75 5.57
#